data_AF-A0A1I0T256-F1
#
_entry.id   AF-A0A1I0T256-F1
#
_cell.length_a   1.000
_cell.length_b   1.000
_cell.length_c   1.000
_cell.angle_alpha   90.00
_cell.angle_beta   90.00
_cell.angle_gamma   90.00
#
_symmetry.space_group_name_H-M   'P 1'
#
loop_
_entity.id
_entity.type
_entity.pdbx_description
1 polymer ?
#
loop_
_entity_poly.entity_id
_entity_poly.type
_entity_poly.pdbx_seq_one_letter_code
_entity_poly.pdbx_strand_id
1 'polypeptide(L)'
;MKKLVVTSVLVFFIALTVALFSAHRWLTFINVSFLLAQPLIIIGGLRFIYERGFFDVTIASFKRLFRSPVERYYAQDEHDDETKTQWGAPFFFAGLLVTFMTLILSYVY
;
A
#
# COMPACT_ATOMS: atom_id res chain seq x y z
N MET A 1 1.89 10.79 9.47
CA MET A 1 1.47 10.41 10.83
C MET A 1 -0.05 10.45 11.00
N LYS A 2 -0.71 11.63 11.02
CA LYS A 2 -2.17 11.73 11.27
C LYS A 2 -3.05 10.83 10.39
N LYS A 3 -2.83 10.83 9.06
CA LYS A 3 -3.60 10.00 8.11
C LYS A 3 -3.46 8.50 8.39
N LEU A 4 -2.23 8.03 8.63
CA LEU A 4 -1.95 6.64 8.99
C LEU A 4 -2.75 6.21 10.22
N VAL A 5 -2.63 6.97 11.32
CA VAL A 5 -3.32 6.64 12.58
C VAL A 5 -4.83 6.62 12.40
N VAL A 6 -5.38 7.62 11.72
CA VAL A 6 -6.83 7.70 11.45
C VAL A 6 -7.30 6.50 10.62
N THR A 7 -6.57 6.13 9.57
CA THR A 7 -6.90 4.96 8.75
C THR A 7 -6.85 3.67 9.55
N SER A 8 -5.80 3.45 10.37
CA SER A 8 -5.70 2.25 11.22
C SER A 8 -6.82 2.18 12.25
N VAL A 9 -7.15 3.30 12.91
CA VAL A 9 -8.27 3.36 13.88
C VAL A 9 -9.59 3.05 13.20
N LEU A 10 -9.83 3.59 12.01
CA LEU A 10 -11.05 3.34 11.25
C LEU A 10 -11.20 1.86 10.89
N VAL A 11 -10.12 1.20 10.44
CA VAL A 11 -10.13 -0.24 10.16
C VAL A 11 -10.49 -1.04 11.41
N PHE A 12 -9.85 -0.76 12.55
CA PHE A 12 -10.19 -1.45 13.79
C PHE A 12 -11.61 -1.18 14.25
N PHE A 13 -12.12 0.04 14.09
CA PHE A 13 -13.49 0.37 14.48
C PHE A 13 -14.53 -0.38 13.63
N ILE A 14 -14.30 -0.49 12.31
CA ILE A 14 -15.14 -1.29 11.42
C ILE A 14 -15.09 -2.76 11.84
N ALA A 15 -13.89 -3.30 12.04
CA ALA A 15 -13.72 -4.70 12.43
C ALA A 15 -14.34 -5.00 13.79
N LEU A 16 -14.23 -4.09 14.76
CA LEU A 16 -14.86 -4.20 16.08
C LEU A 16 -16.38 -4.19 15.96
N THR A 17 -16.93 -3.30 15.14
CA THR A 17 -18.38 -3.23 14.89
C THR A 17 -18.89 -4.55 14.34
N VAL A 18 -18.23 -5.12 13.33
CA VAL A 18 -18.60 -6.43 12.76
C VAL A 18 -18.46 -7.55 13.80
N ALA A 19 -17.39 -7.52 14.59
CA ALA A 19 -17.12 -8.52 15.62
C ALA A 19 -18.18 -8.55 16.74
N LEU A 20 -18.74 -7.40 17.13
CA LEU A 20 -19.75 -7.32 18.20
C LEU A 20 -21.03 -8.08 17.88
N PHE A 21 -21.36 -8.23 16.59
CA PHE A 21 -22.54 -8.99 16.12
C PHE A 21 -22.21 -10.44 15.74
N SER A 22 -20.97 -10.90 15.96
CA SER A 22 -20.54 -12.27 15.67
C SER A 22 -20.57 -13.16 16.92
N ALA A 23 -20.87 -14.44 16.73
CA ALA A 23 -20.73 -15.47 17.77
C ALA A 23 -19.26 -15.64 18.20
N HIS A 24 -18.30 -15.42 17.30
CA HIS A 24 -16.87 -15.64 17.52
C HIS A 24 -16.13 -14.29 17.50
N ARG A 25 -16.43 -13.44 18.49
CA ARG A 25 -16.04 -12.02 18.50
C ARG A 25 -14.55 -11.78 18.20
N TRP A 26 -13.65 -12.45 18.92
CA TRP A 26 -12.20 -12.27 18.75
C TRP A 26 -11.70 -12.73 17.38
N LEU A 27 -12.09 -13.93 16.96
CA LEU A 27 -11.68 -14.49 15.68
C LEU A 27 -12.23 -13.65 14.50
N THR A 28 -13.49 -13.19 14.61
CA THR A 28 -14.09 -12.29 13.62
C THR A 28 -13.37 -10.95 13.57
N PHE A 29 -13.03 -10.37 14.73
CA PHE A 29 -12.27 -9.12 14.78
C PHE A 29 -10.92 -9.23 14.07
N ILE A 30 -10.16 -10.29 14.37
CA ILE A 30 -8.85 -10.57 13.76
C ILE A 30 -8.98 -10.74 12.25
N ASN A 31 -9.90 -11.60 11.81
CA ASN A 31 -10.10 -11.92 10.39
C ASN A 31 -10.55 -10.70 9.57
N VAL A 32 -11.51 -9.93 10.08
CA VAL A 32 -12.03 -8.74 9.39
C VAL A 32 -10.96 -7.65 9.34
N SER A 33 -10.24 -7.41 10.44
CA SER A 33 -9.13 -6.45 10.47
C SER A 33 -8.05 -6.83 9.46
N PHE A 34 -7.66 -8.11 9.43
CA PHE A 34 -6.66 -8.61 8.50
C PHE A 34 -7.13 -8.50 7.04
N LEU A 35 -8.38 -8.85 6.76
CA LEU A 35 -8.98 -8.75 5.43
C LEU A 35 -8.98 -7.29 4.93
N LEU A 36 -9.32 -6.33 5.77
CA LEU A 36 -9.32 -4.90 5.43
C LEU A 36 -7.91 -4.34 5.25
N ALA A 37 -6.91 -4.90 5.95
CA ALA A 37 -5.51 -4.49 5.80
C ALA A 37 -4.92 -4.87 4.44
N GLN A 38 -5.35 -5.97 3.82
CA GLN A 38 -4.79 -6.42 2.53
C GLN A 38 -4.91 -5.41 1.39
N PRO A 39 -6.10 -4.87 1.06
CA PRO A 39 -6.22 -3.87 0.00
C PRO A 39 -5.44 -2.58 0.33
N LEU A 40 -5.32 -2.21 1.61
CA LEU A 40 -4.51 -1.06 2.04
C LEU A 40 -3.02 -1.27 1.72
N ILE A 41 -2.49 -2.47 1.99
CA ILE A 41 -1.10 -2.83 1.67
C ILE A 41 -0.90 -2.86 0.15
N ILE A 42 -1.78 -3.53 -0.59
CA ILE A 42 -1.62 -3.70 -2.04
C ILE A 42 -1.73 -2.36 -2.75
N ILE A 43 -2.84 -1.63 -2.56
CA ILE A 43 -3.11 -0.36 -3.25
C ILE A 43 -2.14 0.72 -2.75
N GLY A 44 -1.97 0.83 -1.43
CA GLY A 44 -1.04 1.78 -0.84
C GLY A 44 0.40 1.53 -1.26
N GLY A 45 0.83 0.26 -1.29
CA GLY A 45 2.18 -0.15 -1.67
C GLY A 45 2.47 0.13 -3.15
N LEU A 46 1.56 -0.28 -4.05
CA LEU A 46 1.67 0.02 -5.48
C LEU A 46 1.73 1.54 -5.72
N ARG A 47 0.84 2.28 -5.06
CA ARG A 47 0.81 3.74 -5.19
C ARG A 47 2.08 4.39 -4.63
N PHE A 48 2.60 3.91 -3.51
CA PHE A 48 3.83 4.43 -2.89
C PHE A 48 5.05 4.24 -3.78
N ILE A 49 5.16 3.07 -4.41
CA ILE A 49 6.24 2.74 -5.34
C ILE A 49 6.12 3.56 -6.63
N TYR A 50 4.88 3.77 -7.12
CA TYR A 50 4.60 4.62 -8.27
C TYR A 50 4.91 6.11 -8.03
N GLU A 51 4.54 6.63 -6.85
CA GLU A 51 4.85 8.00 -6.42
C GLU A 51 6.35 8.27 -6.35
N ARG A 52 7.16 7.23 -6.08
CA ARG A 52 8.63 7.32 -6.05
C ARG A 52 9.30 7.11 -7.40
N GLY A 53 8.53 6.96 -8.49
CA GLY A 53 9.07 6.81 -9.84
C GLY A 53 9.73 5.45 -10.12
N PHE A 54 9.52 4.43 -9.27
CA PHE A 54 10.09 3.10 -9.49
C PHE A 54 9.67 2.50 -10.84
N PHE A 55 8.40 2.66 -11.21
CA PHE A 55 7.90 2.21 -12.51
C PHE A 55 8.52 3.00 -13.67
N ASP A 56 8.72 4.31 -13.52
CA ASP A 56 9.33 5.14 -14.54
C ASP A 56 10.78 4.70 -14.81
N VAL A 57 11.55 4.44 -13.75
CA VAL A 57 12.91 3.89 -13.85
C VAL A 57 12.93 2.48 -14.43
N THR A 58 11.98 1.63 -14.04
CA THR A 58 11.87 0.25 -14.55
C THR A 58 11.55 0.25 -16.04
N ILE A 59 10.59 1.06 -16.47
CA ILE A 59 10.20 1.20 -17.88
C ILE A 59 11.35 1.81 -18.69
N ALA A 60 12.01 2.85 -18.17
CA ALA A 60 13.19 3.43 -18.82
C ALA A 60 14.31 2.40 -19.00
N SER A 61 14.56 1.58 -17.97
CA SER A 61 15.58 0.51 -18.02
C SER A 61 15.22 -0.59 -19.01
N PHE A 62 13.96 -1.01 -19.06
CA PHE A 62 13.48 -2.00 -20.03
C PHE A 62 13.55 -1.46 -21.46
N LYS A 63 13.06 -0.23 -21.68
CA LYS A 63 13.15 0.46 -22.97
C LYS A 63 14.60 0.63 -23.41
N ARG A 64 15.53 0.87 -22.49
CA ARG A 64 16.97 0.92 -22.76
C ARG A 64 17.57 -0.44 -23.14
N LEU A 65 17.12 -1.53 -22.51
CA LEU A 65 17.58 -2.89 -22.80
C LEU A 65 17.14 -3.36 -24.20
N PHE A 66 15.94 -2.99 -24.63
CA PHE A 66 15.38 -3.36 -25.93
C PHE A 66 15.58 -2.31 -27.03
N ARG A 67 16.33 -1.22 -26.77
CA ARG A 67 16.55 -0.15 -27.75
C ARG A 67 17.67 -0.47 -28.74
N SER A 68 17.41 -0.18 -30.01
CA SER A 68 18.40 -0.18 -31.09
C SER A 68 19.48 0.92 -30.87
N PRO A 69 20.73 0.72 -31.33
CA PRO A 69 21.82 1.70 -31.19
C PRO A 69 21.51 3.09 -31.78
N VAL A 70 20.64 3.16 -32.80
CA VAL A 70 20.36 4.38 -33.57
C VAL A 70 19.42 5.35 -32.83
N GLU A 71 18.48 4.84 -32.03
CA GLU A 71 17.52 5.66 -31.27
C GLU A 71 18.10 6.28 -29.99
N ARG A 72 19.33 5.91 -29.62
CA ARG A 72 19.97 6.34 -28.38
C ARG A 72 20.43 7.82 -28.41
N TYR A 73 20.54 8.42 -29.60
CA TYR A 73 21.07 9.78 -29.82
C TYR A 73 20.03 10.92 -29.70
N TYR A 74 18.73 10.61 -29.76
CA TYR A 74 17.66 11.63 -29.89
C TYR A 74 16.77 11.81 -28.66
N ALA A 75 16.99 11.03 -27.59
CA ALA A 75 15.99 10.85 -26.53
C ALA A 75 16.40 11.43 -25.17
N GLN A 76 17.16 12.54 -25.14
CA GLN A 76 17.70 13.07 -23.88
C GLN A 76 16.75 14.00 -23.10
N ASP A 77 15.66 14.48 -23.70
CA ASP A 77 14.81 15.47 -23.03
C ASP A 77 13.36 14.99 -23.01
N GLU A 78 12.92 14.46 -21.87
CA GLU A 78 11.52 14.47 -21.40
C GLU A 78 11.46 13.64 -20.10
N HIS A 79 11.83 14.28 -18.98
CA HIS A 79 11.36 13.84 -17.68
C HIS A 79 10.38 14.91 -17.19
N ASP A 80 9.11 14.67 -17.46
CA ASP A 80 8.01 15.47 -16.91
C ASP A 80 7.90 15.14 -15.41
N ASP A 81 8.44 16.02 -14.58
CA ASP A 81 8.32 15.98 -13.12
C ASP A 81 6.92 16.48 -12.70
N GLU A 82 5.87 15.76 -13.11
CA GLU A 82 4.56 15.95 -12.53
C GLU A 82 4.64 15.57 -11.04
N THR A 83 4.37 16.54 -10.16
CA THR A 83 4.41 16.34 -8.71
C THR A 83 3.28 15.39 -8.29
N LYS A 84 3.56 14.08 -8.28
CA LYS A 84 2.60 13.03 -7.93
C LYS A 84 2.11 13.21 -6.49
N THR A 85 0.80 13.28 -6.29
CA THR A 85 0.24 13.47 -4.95
C THR A 85 0.53 12.27 -4.05
N GLN A 86 1.15 12.52 -2.90
CA GLN A 86 1.72 11.51 -2.00
C GLN A 86 0.70 11.00 -0.97
N TRP A 87 -0.01 9.93 -1.32
CA TRP A 87 -0.94 9.25 -0.41
C TRP A 87 -0.72 7.75 -0.31
N GLY A 88 0.14 7.13 -1.14
CA GLY A 88 0.43 5.70 -1.04
C GLY A 88 1.02 5.31 0.31
N ALA A 89 1.97 6.11 0.81
CA ALA A 89 2.67 5.86 2.08
C ALA A 89 1.72 5.67 3.29
N PRO A 90 0.82 6.61 3.63
CA PRO A 90 -0.03 6.45 4.81
C PRO A 90 -0.95 5.23 4.73
N PHE A 91 -1.47 4.86 3.55
CA PHE A 91 -2.31 3.67 3.40
C PHE A 91 -1.50 2.37 3.53
N PHE A 92 -0.32 2.32 2.89
CA PHE A 92 0.58 1.17 2.98
C PHE A 92 0.99 0.88 4.43
N PHE A 93 1.51 1.89 5.13
CA PHE A 93 1.95 1.71 6.51
C PHE A 93 0.79 1.49 7.49
N ALA A 94 -0.40 2.05 7.22
CA ALA A 94 -1.58 1.75 8.02
C ALA A 94 -1.99 0.27 7.88
N GLY A 95 -2.00 -0.25 6.66
CA GLY A 95 -2.24 -1.67 6.40
C GLY A 95 -1.21 -2.56 7.09
N LEU A 96 0.08 -2.23 6.96
CA LEU A 96 1.17 -2.99 7.58
C LEU A 96 1.06 -3.02 9.11
N LEU A 97 0.73 -1.87 9.74
CA LEU A 97 0.49 -1.78 11.18
C LEU A 97 -0.69 -2.67 11.60
N VAL A 98 -1.82 -2.59 10.88
CA VAL A 98 -3.00 -3.40 11.20
C VAL A 98 -2.67 -4.88 11.06
N THR A 99 -2.01 -5.30 9.98
CA THR A 99 -1.58 -6.68 9.78
C THR A 99 -0.64 -7.15 10.89
N PHE A 100 0.32 -6.32 11.31
CA PHE A 100 1.24 -6.68 12.38
C PHE A 100 0.51 -6.88 13.71
N MET A 101 -0.41 -5.98 14.04
CA MET A 101 -1.26 -6.09 15.24
C MET A 101 -2.16 -7.32 15.20
N THR A 102 -2.80 -7.63 14.07
CA THR A 102 -3.65 -8.81 13.96
C THR A 102 -2.85 -10.11 14.05
N LEU A 103 -1.61 -10.13 13.56
CA LEU A 103 -0.70 -11.27 13.72
C LEU A 103 -0.36 -11.52 15.19
N ILE A 104 -0.05 -10.45 15.95
CA ILE A 104 0.19 -10.55 17.39
C ILE A 104 -1.06 -11.06 18.11
N LEU A 105 -2.24 -10.49 17.80
CA LEU A 105 -3.49 -10.90 18.43
C LEU A 105 -3.84 -12.36 18.10
N SER A 106 -3.59 -12.81 16.86
CA SER A 106 -3.80 -14.19 16.43
C SER A 106 -2.82 -15.19 17.05
N TYR A 107 -1.67 -14.73 17.54
CA TYR A 107 -0.73 -15.59 18.26
C TYR A 107 -1.12 -15.75 19.73
N VAL A 108 -1.72 -14.71 20.31
CA VAL A 108 -2.11 -14.67 21.73
C VAL A 108 -3.47 -15.36 21.97
N TYR A 109 -4.38 -15.30 21.00
CA TYR A 109 -5.75 -15.86 21.05
C TYR A 109 -5.94 -16.95 20.00
#